data_AF-A0A848XQV5-F1
#
_entry.id   AF-A0A848XQV5-F1
#
_cell.length_a   1.000
_cell.length_b   1.000
_cell.length_c   1.000
_cell.angle_alpha   90.00
_cell.angle_beta   90.00
_cell.angle_gamma   90.00
#
_symmetry.space_group_name_H-M   'P 1'
#
loop_
_entity.id
_entity.type
_entity.pdbx_description
1 polymer ?
#
loop_
_entity_poly.entity_id
_entity_poly.type
_entity_poly.pdbx_seq_one_letter_code
_entity_poly.pdbx_strand_id
1 'polypeptide(L)'
;GGRFAVSDVVVRGEVSPEIRRSMELWVGCVAGALEEKEFESLLLESGFEDASLEPTRVYKAEDARQFLEDAGLDADEAAGAIDGRFMSAFVRARKPGGEAKAFVGAASGAAASPQASDDSSGTAPAGGGCC
;
A
#
# COMPACT_ATOMS: atom_id res chain seq x y z
N GLY A 1 -7.00 -25.72 17.19
CA GLY A 1 -7.08 -24.43 16.46
C GLY A 1 -5.78 -23.69 16.64
N GLY A 2 -5.26 -23.11 15.56
CA GLY A 2 -4.06 -22.27 15.58
C GLY A 2 -4.40 -20.81 15.86
N ARG A 3 -3.39 -20.01 16.26
CA ARG A 3 -3.50 -18.56 16.40
C ARG A 3 -2.53 -17.89 15.43
N PHE A 4 -2.97 -16.82 14.80
CA PHE A 4 -2.15 -15.93 13.99
C PHE A 4 -2.00 -14.60 14.72
N ALA A 5 -0.78 -14.08 14.77
CA ALA A 5 -0.47 -12.80 15.39
C ALA A 5 0.79 -12.21 14.74
N VAL A 6 0.68 -11.04 14.12
CA VAL A 6 1.80 -10.34 13.47
C VAL A 6 1.68 -8.83 13.68
N SER A 7 2.81 -8.14 13.73
CA SER A 7 2.86 -6.68 13.62
C SER A 7 3.34 -6.34 12.21
N ASP A 8 2.53 -5.62 11.45
CA ASP A 8 2.90 -5.20 10.09
C ASP A 8 2.43 -3.77 9.79
N VAL A 9 2.97 -3.17 8.73
CA VAL A 9 2.46 -1.91 8.18
C VAL A 9 1.27 -2.23 7.29
N VAL A 10 0.17 -1.51 7.47
CA VAL A 10 -1.03 -1.63 6.65
C VAL A 10 -1.44 -0.26 6.14
N VAL A 11 -2.05 -0.27 4.95
CA VAL A 11 -2.53 0.93 4.27
C VAL A 11 -4.05 0.98 4.31
N ARG A 12 -4.62 2.16 4.53
CA ARG A 12 -6.07 2.40 4.47
C ARG A 12 -6.43 3.18 3.20
N GLY A 13 -7.33 2.59 2.42
CA GLY A 13 -7.79 3.21 1.18
C GLY A 13 -6.71 3.28 0.09
N GLU A 14 -7.01 4.01 -0.97
CA GLU A 14 -6.12 4.11 -2.13
C GLU A 14 -5.02 5.14 -1.89
N VAL A 15 -3.78 4.82 -2.25
CA VAL A 15 -2.65 5.76 -2.22
C VAL A 15 -1.87 5.58 -3.52
N SER A 16 -1.31 6.68 -4.06
CA SER A 16 -0.50 6.59 -5.27
C SER A 16 0.72 5.68 -5.05
N PRO A 17 1.16 4.92 -6.07
CA PRO A 17 2.30 4.00 -5.92
C PRO A 17 3.59 4.67 -5.46
N GLU A 18 3.81 5.92 -5.87
CA GLU A 18 4.98 6.71 -5.52
C GLU A 18 5.03 7.09 -4.03
N ILE A 19 3.92 7.61 -3.50
CA ILE A 19 3.79 7.95 -2.08
C ILE A 19 3.89 6.69 -1.23
N ARG A 20 3.20 5.61 -1.65
CA ARG A 20 3.26 4.31 -0.97
C ARG A 20 4.68 3.80 -0.87
N ARG A 21 5.42 3.79 -1.98
CA ARG A 21 6.81 3.33 -1.99
C ARG A 21 7.71 4.16 -1.10
N SER A 22 7.56 5.49 -1.13
CA SER A 22 8.36 6.41 -0.31
C SER A 22 8.09 6.19 1.18
N MET A 23 6.83 6.06 1.57
CA MET A 23 6.45 5.77 2.95
C MET A 23 6.90 4.38 3.41
N GLU A 24 6.74 3.35 2.58
CA GLU A 24 7.20 1.98 2.89
C GLU A 24 8.71 1.95 3.16
N LEU A 25 9.51 2.61 2.31
CA LEU A 25 10.95 2.75 2.50
C LEU A 25 11.31 3.50 3.78
N TRP A 26 10.61 4.59 4.09
CA TRP A 26 10.86 5.37 5.31
C TRP A 26 10.52 4.60 6.59
N VAL A 27 9.38 3.88 6.60
CA VAL A 27 8.99 3.02 7.73
C VAL A 27 9.90 1.79 7.84
N GLY A 28 10.71 1.50 6.81
CA GLY A 28 11.60 0.35 6.76
C GLY A 28 10.91 -0.96 6.39
N CYS A 29 9.72 -0.88 5.80
CA CYS A 29 9.01 -2.03 5.25
C CYS A 29 9.34 -2.16 3.76
N VAL A 30 10.02 -3.25 3.36
CA VAL A 30 10.59 -3.38 2.01
C VAL A 30 9.62 -4.06 1.01
N ALA A 31 8.46 -4.56 1.44
CA ALA A 31 7.71 -5.53 0.62
C ALA A 31 6.18 -5.55 0.75
N GLY A 32 5.55 -4.39 0.93
CA GLY A 32 4.12 -4.24 0.66
C GLY A 32 3.25 -4.19 1.91
N ALA A 33 2.97 -2.97 2.35
CA ALA A 33 1.95 -2.73 3.36
C ALA A 33 0.57 -3.04 2.74
N LEU A 34 0.02 -4.23 2.98
CA LEU A 34 -1.27 -4.62 2.43
C LEU A 34 -2.37 -3.64 2.85
N GLU A 35 -3.40 -3.52 2.02
CA GLU A 35 -4.59 -2.77 2.40
C GLU A 35 -5.33 -3.51 3.52
N GLU A 36 -5.92 -2.78 4.48
CA GLU A 36 -6.56 -3.36 5.66
C GLU A 36 -7.59 -4.45 5.32
N LYS A 37 -8.48 -4.21 4.35
CA LYS A 37 -9.50 -5.17 3.93
C LYS A 37 -8.91 -6.33 3.15
N GLU A 38 -7.83 -6.09 2.39
CA GLU A 38 -7.10 -7.16 1.71
C GLU A 38 -6.48 -8.12 2.73
N PHE A 39 -5.87 -7.59 3.79
CA PHE A 39 -5.32 -8.38 4.88
C PHE A 39 -6.41 -9.23 5.56
N GLU A 40 -7.55 -8.63 5.90
CA GLU A 40 -8.70 -9.34 6.48
C GLU A 40 -9.22 -10.43 5.53
N SER A 41 -9.37 -10.11 4.26
CA SER A 41 -9.88 -11.06 3.25
C SER A 41 -8.96 -12.26 3.10
N LEU A 42 -7.65 -12.06 3.03
CA LEU A 42 -6.67 -13.16 2.94
C LEU A 42 -6.70 -14.06 4.18
N LEU A 43 -6.88 -13.50 5.38
CA LEU A 43 -7.03 -14.28 6.61
C LEU A 43 -8.30 -15.13 6.56
N LEU A 44 -9.43 -14.55 6.15
CA LEU A 44 -10.71 -15.25 6.01
C LEU A 44 -10.63 -16.36 4.96
N GLU A 45 -10.06 -16.09 3.79
CA GLU A 45 -9.84 -17.07 2.72
C GLU A 45 -8.92 -18.21 3.15
N SER A 46 -7.94 -17.92 4.02
CA SER A 46 -7.04 -18.92 4.62
C SER A 46 -7.73 -19.78 5.70
N GLY A 47 -9.00 -19.51 5.99
CA GLY A 47 -9.81 -20.19 6.99
C GLY A 47 -9.49 -19.75 8.43
N PHE A 48 -8.95 -18.55 8.60
CA PHE A 48 -9.00 -17.88 9.89
C PHE A 48 -10.33 -17.18 10.07
N GLU A 49 -10.74 -17.05 11.32
CA GLU A 49 -11.91 -16.35 11.80
C GLU A 49 -11.45 -15.34 12.86
N ASP A 50 -12.36 -14.45 13.28
CA ASP A 50 -12.09 -13.42 14.29
C ASP A 50 -10.85 -12.56 13.95
N ALA A 51 -10.70 -12.16 12.68
CA ALA A 51 -9.62 -11.27 12.26
C ALA A 51 -9.81 -9.88 12.89
N SER A 52 -8.76 -9.35 13.50
CA SER A 52 -8.76 -8.01 14.11
C SER A 52 -7.45 -7.29 13.82
N LEU A 53 -7.53 -6.04 13.36
CA LEU A 53 -6.40 -5.15 13.21
C LEU A 53 -6.46 -4.04 14.27
N GLU A 54 -5.43 -3.98 15.13
CA GLU A 54 -5.30 -2.96 16.16
C GLU A 54 -4.18 -1.98 15.76
N PRO A 55 -4.49 -0.72 15.41
CA PRO A 55 -3.46 0.27 15.12
C PRO A 55 -2.57 0.50 16.34
N THR A 56 -1.26 0.38 16.15
CA THR A 56 -0.24 0.62 17.19
C THR A 56 0.46 1.96 16.99
N ARG A 57 0.63 2.39 15.73
CA ARG A 57 1.16 3.70 15.35
C ARG A 57 0.54 4.13 14.03
N VAL A 58 0.07 5.36 13.97
CA VAL A 58 -0.40 6.00 12.72
C VAL A 58 0.68 7.00 12.30
N TYR A 59 1.10 6.94 11.05
CA TYR A 59 2.13 7.81 10.49
C TYR A 59 1.51 9.04 9.84
N LYS A 60 2.17 10.18 10.02
CA LYS A 60 1.82 11.44 9.37
C LYS A 60 2.89 11.86 8.38
N ALA A 61 2.52 12.65 7.38
CA ALA A 61 3.48 13.25 6.45
C ALA A 61 4.55 14.06 7.18
N GLU A 62 4.17 14.76 8.25
CA GLU A 62 5.11 15.53 9.07
C GLU A 62 6.20 14.66 9.72
N ASP A 63 5.89 13.41 10.09
CA ASP A 63 6.87 12.49 10.67
C ASP A 63 7.96 12.11 9.65
N ALA A 64 7.60 12.12 8.36
CA ALA A 64 8.44 11.72 7.24
C ALA A 64 8.94 12.91 6.40
N ARG A 65 8.70 14.16 6.84
CA ARG A 65 8.90 15.38 6.02
C ARG A 65 10.25 15.40 5.30
N GLN A 66 11.35 15.27 6.04
CA GLN A 66 12.69 15.30 5.46
C GLN A 66 12.89 14.20 4.40
N PHE A 67 12.37 13.01 4.65
CA PHE A 67 12.51 11.88 3.72
C PHE A 67 11.67 12.06 2.46
N LEU A 68 10.46 12.63 2.60
CA LEU A 68 9.60 12.98 1.47
C LEU A 68 10.26 14.06 0.61
N GLU A 69 10.81 15.09 1.24
CA GLU A 69 11.52 16.18 0.55
C GLU A 69 12.77 15.65 -0.19
N ASP A 70 13.55 14.75 0.44
CA ASP A 70 14.70 14.10 -0.19
C ASP A 70 14.28 13.22 -1.40
N ALA A 71 13.05 12.70 -1.40
CA ALA A 71 12.44 11.96 -2.50
C ALA A 71 11.79 12.88 -3.57
N GLY A 72 11.81 14.20 -3.37
CA GLY A 72 11.21 15.18 -4.28
C GLY A 72 9.69 15.37 -4.11
N LEU A 73 9.13 14.95 -2.98
CA LEU A 73 7.72 15.10 -2.64
C LEU A 73 7.52 16.23 -1.64
N ASP A 74 6.52 17.09 -1.88
CA ASP A 74 6.11 18.10 -0.91
C ASP A 74 5.25 17.44 0.19
N ALA A 75 5.71 17.53 1.44
CA ALA A 75 5.06 16.89 2.58
C ALA A 75 3.68 17.48 2.88
N ASP A 76 3.48 18.78 2.64
CA ASP A 76 2.23 19.48 2.92
C ASP A 76 1.18 19.14 1.84
N GLU A 77 1.60 19.01 0.57
CA GLU A 77 0.73 18.49 -0.50
C GLU A 77 0.41 17.00 -0.31
N ALA A 78 1.38 16.20 0.15
CA ALA A 78 1.22 14.77 0.36
C ALA A 78 0.43 14.42 1.64
N ALA A 79 0.26 15.36 2.57
CA ALA A 79 -0.41 15.14 3.85
C ALA A 79 -1.79 14.47 3.70
N GLY A 80 -2.61 14.94 2.76
CA GLY A 80 -3.95 14.37 2.50
C GLY A 80 -3.91 12.91 2.03
N ALA A 81 -2.81 12.47 1.43
CA ALA A 81 -2.59 11.12 0.94
C ALA A 81 -1.85 10.20 1.94
N ILE A 82 -1.25 10.75 2.99
CA ILE A 82 -0.45 10.01 3.97
C ILE A 82 -1.16 9.92 5.32
N ASP A 83 -1.68 11.04 5.81
CA ASP A 83 -2.17 11.17 7.17
C ASP A 83 -3.33 10.22 7.43
N GLY A 84 -3.15 9.32 8.39
CA GLY A 84 -4.16 8.33 8.75
C GLY A 84 -4.26 7.14 7.80
N ARG A 85 -3.53 7.14 6.69
CA ARG A 85 -3.54 6.05 5.70
C ARG A 85 -2.49 5.00 5.98
N PHE A 86 -1.32 5.38 6.48
CA PHE A 86 -0.25 4.43 6.84
C PHE A 86 -0.25 4.18 8.34
N MET A 87 -0.30 2.92 8.75
CA MET A 87 -0.21 2.56 10.16
C MET A 87 0.54 1.26 10.38
N SER A 88 1.28 1.15 11.48
CA SER A 88 1.66 -0.14 12.01
C SER A 88 0.50 -0.70 12.82
N ALA A 89 0.07 -1.93 12.52
CA ALA A 89 -1.03 -2.58 13.19
C ALA A 89 -0.64 -3.96 13.72
N PHE A 90 -1.23 -4.34 14.84
CA PHE A 90 -1.17 -5.70 15.35
C PHE A 90 -2.35 -6.48 14.77
N VAL A 91 -2.08 -7.47 13.94
CA VAL A 91 -3.10 -8.31 13.31
C VAL A 91 -3.20 -9.62 14.07
N ARG A 92 -4.42 -9.99 14.47
CA ARG A 92 -4.73 -11.27 15.13
C ARG A 92 -5.82 -12.00 14.37
N ALA A 93 -5.75 -13.32 14.34
CA ALA A 93 -6.84 -14.17 13.89
C ALA A 93 -6.75 -15.57 14.52
N ARG A 94 -7.84 -16.33 14.47
CA ARG A 94 -7.92 -17.69 15.02
C ARG A 94 -8.41 -18.67 13.98
N LYS A 95 -7.79 -19.85 13.90
CA LYS A 95 -8.34 -20.95 13.11
C LYS A 95 -9.24 -21.82 13.98
N PRO A 96 -10.52 -22.06 13.62
CA PRO A 96 -11.39 -22.94 14.39
C PRO A 96 -10.80 -24.35 14.50
N GLY A 97 -11.14 -25.05 15.58
CA GLY A 97 -10.68 -26.42 15.86
C GLY A 97 -11.42 -27.45 15.01
N GLY A 98 -11.21 -27.44 13.70
CA GLY A 98 -11.68 -28.43 12.73
C GLY A 98 -10.64 -28.58 11.61
N GLU A 99 -10.66 -29.71 10.89
CA GLU A 99 -9.62 -30.13 9.95
C GLU A 99 -9.02 -28.98 9.12
N ALA A 100 -7.71 -28.80 9.23
CA ALA A 100 -7.01 -27.73 8.54
C ALA A 100 -7.08 -27.96 7.03
N LYS A 101 -7.91 -27.18 6.32
CA LYS A 101 -7.77 -27.07 4.86
C LYS A 101 -6.34 -26.64 4.54
N ALA A 102 -5.68 -27.42 3.68
CA ALA A 102 -4.34 -27.17 3.19
C ALA A 102 -4.31 -25.82 2.47
N PHE A 103 -3.43 -24.93 2.94
CA PHE A 103 -3.18 -23.64 2.32
C PHE A 103 -2.40 -23.88 1.02
N VAL A 104 -3.07 -23.75 -0.12
CA VAL A 104 -2.40 -23.64 -1.42
C VAL A 104 -2.18 -22.16 -1.66
N GLY A 105 -1.08 -21.64 -1.14
CA GLY A 105 -0.70 -20.25 -1.32
C GLY A 105 -0.40 -19.97 -2.79
N ALA A 106 -1.38 -19.42 -3.51
CA ALA A 106 -1.09 -18.64 -4.70
C ALA A 106 -0.65 -17.25 -4.21
N ALA A 107 0.63 -16.94 -4.34
CA ALA A 107 1.09 -15.56 -4.34
C ALA A 107 0.48 -14.89 -5.58
N SER A 108 -0.75 -14.37 -5.45
CA SER A 108 -1.35 -13.55 -6.50
C SER A 108 -0.72 -12.17 -6.41
N GLY A 109 0.00 -11.83 -7.47
CA GLY A 109 0.97 -10.75 -7.50
C GLY A 109 0.41 -9.39 -7.16
N ALA A 110 1.31 -8.57 -6.62
CA ALA A 110 1.23 -7.12 -6.72
C ALA A 110 0.85 -6.74 -8.16
N ALA A 111 -0.40 -6.32 -8.35
CA ALA A 111 -0.81 -5.66 -9.58
C ALA A 111 -0.17 -4.27 -9.57
N ALA A 112 1.06 -4.20 -10.10
CA ALA A 112 1.62 -2.95 -10.57
C ALA A 112 0.68 -2.40 -11.65
N SER A 113 -0.07 -1.35 -11.32
CA SER A 113 -0.82 -0.60 -12.31
C SER A 113 0.13 -0.15 -13.43
N PRO A 114 -0.16 -0.43 -14.71
CA PRO A 114 0.66 0.09 -15.79
C PRO A 114 0.46 1.61 -15.87
N GLN A 115 1.49 2.37 -15.50
CA GLN A 115 1.60 3.76 -15.93
C GLN A 115 1.83 3.76 -17.44
N ALA A 116 0.82 4.19 -18.19
CA ALA A 116 0.99 4.72 -19.54
C ALA A 116 0.74 6.23 -19.46
N SER A 117 1.80 6.97 -19.13
CA SER A 117 1.87 8.42 -19.26
C SER A 117 2.25 8.78 -20.70
N ASP A 118 1.39 9.63 -21.28
CA ASP A 118 1.67 10.70 -22.24
C ASP A 118 2.34 10.42 -23.59
N ASP A 119 1.64 10.80 -24.66
CA ASP A 119 2.20 11.81 -25.55
C ASP A 119 1.11 12.78 -26.02
N SER A 120 1.16 13.99 -25.45
CA SER A 120 0.31 15.11 -25.79
C SER A 120 0.86 15.84 -27.02
N SER A 121 0.05 15.88 -28.08
CA SER A 121 -0.15 17.02 -28.98
C SER A 121 0.93 18.12 -29.00
N GLY A 122 1.83 18.07 -29.99
CA GLY A 122 2.59 19.22 -30.47
C GLY A 122 1.88 19.86 -31.66
N THR A 123 1.26 21.03 -31.45
CA THR A 123 0.65 21.86 -32.51
C THR A 123 1.60 22.98 -32.95
N ALA A 124 1.59 23.22 -34.27
CA ALA A 124 1.93 24.42 -35.05
C ALA A 124 3.41 24.68 -35.46
N PRO A 125 3.68 25.50 -36.51
CA PRO A 125 2.79 26.22 -37.44
C PRO A 125 3.10 26.01 -38.95
N ALA A 126 2.30 26.69 -39.78
CA ALA A 126 2.40 26.83 -41.23
C ALA A 126 3.70 27.50 -41.74
N GLY A 127 4.13 27.16 -42.96
CA GLY A 127 4.93 28.07 -43.81
C GLY A 127 5.85 27.40 -44.85
N GLY A 128 5.57 27.61 -46.14
CA GLY A 128 6.51 27.55 -47.29
C GLY A 128 6.95 26.13 -47.71
N GLY A 129 6.74 25.64 -48.93
CA GLY A 129 6.98 26.31 -50.21
C GLY A 129 8.43 26.09 -50.64
N CYS A 130 8.68 25.04 -51.44
CA CYS A 130 9.56 25.04 -52.63
C CYS A 130 9.82 23.62 -53.16
N CYS A 131 9.56 23.48 -54.47
CA CYS A 131 10.19 22.63 -55.49
C CYS A 131 10.28 21.11 -55.29
#